data_AF-A0A945QLQ2-F1
#
_entry.id   AF-A0A945QLQ2-F1
#
_cell.length_a   1.000
_cell.length_b   1.000
_cell.length_c   1.000
_cell.angle_alpha   90.00
_cell.angle_beta   90.00
_cell.angle_gamma   90.00
#
_symmetry.space_group_name_H-M   'P 1'
#
loop_
_entity.id
_entity.type
_entity.pdbx_description
1 polymer ?
#
loop_
_entity_poly.entity_id
_entity_poly.type
_entity_poly.pdbx_seq_one_letter_code
_entity_poly.pdbx_strand_id
1 'polypeptide(L)'
;MNFPIEEIKNHAAQLNNNDLLNGCVIKDINDLRILMENHVFAVWDFMSLVKSLQHYLCRTSNCWLPQGYNAQRSRSARLINEIVLSEETDFDLDNINVISHFELYCKAMEEIGADIQPIRTWTSELQN
;
A
#
# COMPACT_ATOMS: atom_id res chain seq x y z
N MET A 1 -21.90 -16.45 1.08
CA MET A 1 -20.82 -16.42 0.07
C MET A 1 -19.79 -17.43 0.53
N ASN A 2 -19.50 -18.47 -0.25
CA ASN A 2 -18.43 -19.40 0.07
C ASN A 2 -17.12 -18.73 -0.33
N PHE A 3 -16.36 -18.25 0.65
CA PHE A 3 -15.04 -17.70 0.40
C PHE A 3 -14.10 -18.84 -0.03
N PRO A 4 -13.34 -18.71 -1.13
CA PRO A 4 -12.50 -19.78 -1.66
C PRO A 4 -11.19 -19.91 -0.86
N ILE A 5 -11.31 -20.24 0.43
CA ILE A 5 -10.20 -20.25 1.39
C ILE A 5 -9.06 -21.18 0.94
N GLU A 6 -9.40 -22.37 0.43
CA GLU A 6 -8.38 -23.35 0.00
C GLU A 6 -7.64 -22.88 -1.26
N GLU A 7 -8.32 -22.22 -2.19
CA GLU A 7 -7.67 -21.62 -3.36
C GLU A 7 -6.72 -20.49 -2.96
N ILE A 8 -7.16 -19.61 -2.06
CA ILE A 8 -6.34 -18.53 -1.51
C ILE A 8 -5.08 -19.09 -0.83
N LYS A 9 -5.24 -20.14 -0.01
CA LYS A 9 -4.09 -20.81 0.63
C LYS A 9 -3.13 -21.42 -0.39
N ASN A 10 -3.64 -22.04 -1.44
CA ASN A 10 -2.82 -22.62 -2.50
C ASN A 10 -2.03 -21.55 -3.25
N HIS A 11 -2.67 -20.43 -3.62
CA HIS A 11 -1.98 -19.31 -4.26
C HIS A 11 -0.96 -18.65 -3.33
N ALA A 12 -1.27 -18.50 -2.04
CA ALA A 12 -0.32 -17.99 -1.06
C ALA A 12 0.91 -18.90 -0.93
N ALA A 13 0.71 -20.22 -0.91
CA ALA A 13 1.81 -21.18 -0.89
C ALA A 13 2.66 -21.10 -2.17
N GLN A 14 2.05 -20.95 -3.34
CA GLN A 14 2.79 -20.76 -4.60
C GLN A 14 3.60 -19.48 -4.60
N LEU A 15 3.02 -18.37 -4.14
CA LEU A 15 3.70 -17.08 -4.04
C LEU A 15 4.89 -17.15 -3.08
N ASN A 16 4.71 -17.71 -1.88
CA ASN A 16 5.78 -17.81 -0.88
C ASN A 16 6.93 -18.74 -1.30
N ASN A 17 6.65 -19.73 -2.14
CA ASN A 17 7.68 -20.61 -2.71
C ASN A 17 8.30 -20.06 -4.00
N ASN A 18 7.87 -18.90 -4.49
CA ASN A 18 8.40 -18.30 -5.71
C ASN A 18 9.87 -17.89 -5.53
N ASP A 19 10.66 -18.08 -6.59
CA ASP A 19 12.10 -17.80 -6.60
C ASP A 19 12.46 -16.34 -6.29
N LEU A 20 11.54 -15.41 -6.56
CA LEU A 20 11.68 -14.01 -6.21
C LEU A 20 11.71 -13.79 -4.69
N LEU A 21 10.84 -14.49 -3.96
CA LEU A 21 10.64 -14.29 -2.51
C LEU A 21 11.47 -15.27 -1.65
N ASN A 22 11.87 -16.41 -2.20
CA ASN A 22 12.66 -17.42 -1.48
C ASN A 22 14.19 -17.14 -1.48
N GLY A 23 14.63 -16.00 -2.02
CA GLY A 23 16.04 -15.58 -2.06
C GLY A 23 16.85 -16.20 -3.21
N CYS A 24 16.22 -16.90 -4.15
CA CYS A 24 16.89 -17.45 -5.33
C CYS A 24 17.17 -16.39 -6.40
N VAL A 25 16.37 -15.33 -6.53
CA VAL A 25 16.52 -14.30 -7.58
C VAL A 25 17.26 -13.06 -7.08
N ILE A 26 16.89 -12.51 -5.93
CA ILE A 26 17.52 -11.29 -5.39
C ILE A 26 18.81 -11.67 -4.67
N LYS A 27 19.95 -11.44 -5.30
CA LYS A 27 21.27 -11.83 -4.79
C LYS A 27 22.06 -10.65 -4.23
N ASP A 28 21.91 -9.49 -4.83
CA ASP A 28 22.63 -8.29 -4.43
C ASP A 28 21.76 -7.03 -4.44
N ILE A 29 22.38 -5.90 -4.10
CA ILE A 29 21.70 -4.61 -4.02
C ILE A 29 21.17 -4.14 -5.39
N ASN A 30 21.78 -4.53 -6.51
CA ASN A 30 21.29 -4.16 -7.84
C ASN A 30 19.98 -4.90 -8.17
N ASP A 31 19.88 -6.18 -7.81
CA ASP A 31 18.63 -6.92 -7.97
C ASP A 31 17.51 -6.30 -7.12
N LEU A 32 17.84 -5.88 -5.89
CA LEU A 32 16.90 -5.19 -5.01
C LEU A 32 16.44 -3.85 -5.58
N ARG A 33 17.34 -3.06 -6.17
CA ARG A 33 16.99 -1.80 -6.84
C ARG A 33 15.96 -2.04 -7.94
N ILE A 34 16.21 -3.00 -8.82
CA ILE A 34 15.28 -3.36 -9.91
C ILE A 34 13.91 -3.76 -9.35
N LEU A 35 13.87 -4.56 -8.28
CA LEU A 35 12.61 -4.91 -7.62
C LEU A 35 11.89 -3.63 -7.15
N MET A 36 12.56 -2.77 -6.41
CA MET A 36 11.94 -1.58 -5.81
C MET A 36 11.46 -0.58 -6.85
N GLU A 37 12.21 -0.38 -7.93
CA GLU A 37 11.87 0.49 -9.07
C GLU A 37 10.56 0.07 -9.75
N ASN A 38 10.24 -1.23 -9.75
CA ASN A 38 8.99 -1.74 -10.28
C ASN A 38 7.89 -1.82 -9.20
N HIS A 39 8.25 -2.24 -7.99
CA HIS A 39 7.30 -2.47 -6.90
C HIS A 39 6.72 -1.18 -6.33
N VAL A 40 7.44 -0.05 -6.42
CA VAL A 40 6.94 1.24 -5.95
C VAL A 40 5.59 1.65 -6.57
N PHE A 41 5.31 1.21 -7.80
CA PHE A 41 4.01 1.43 -8.44
C PHE A 41 2.89 0.63 -7.78
N ALA A 42 3.17 -0.59 -7.30
CA ALA A 42 2.21 -1.39 -6.54
C ALA A 42 1.96 -0.79 -5.15
N VAL A 43 3.01 -0.26 -4.50
CA VAL A 43 2.91 0.48 -3.22
C VAL A 43 2.02 1.70 -3.39
N TRP A 44 2.21 2.46 -4.47
CA TRP A 44 1.37 3.62 -4.80
C TRP A 44 -0.08 3.21 -5.13
N ASP A 45 -0.28 2.19 -5.98
CA ASP A 45 -1.61 1.73 -6.40
C ASP A 45 -2.44 1.20 -5.22
N PHE A 46 -1.78 0.58 -4.23
CA PHE A 46 -2.42 0.17 -2.99
C PHE A 46 -3.10 1.35 -2.28
N MET A 47 -2.44 2.51 -2.20
CA MET A 47 -3.06 3.71 -1.63
C MET A 47 -4.25 4.20 -2.45
N SER A 48 -4.18 4.12 -3.78
CA SER A 48 -5.31 4.45 -4.66
C SER A 48 -6.53 3.55 -4.40
N LEU A 49 -6.31 2.25 -4.20
CA LEU A 49 -7.36 1.29 -3.83
C LEU A 49 -7.95 1.60 -2.44
N VAL A 50 -7.10 1.84 -1.44
CA VAL A 50 -7.50 2.17 -0.07
C VAL A 50 -8.36 3.44 -0.04
N LYS A 51 -7.96 4.49 -0.76
CA LYS A 51 -8.73 5.74 -0.86
C LYS A 51 -10.08 5.53 -1.54
N SER A 52 -10.13 4.74 -2.60
CA SER A 52 -11.38 4.39 -3.29
C SER A 52 -12.36 3.66 -2.35
N LEU A 53 -11.86 2.69 -1.59
CA LEU A 53 -12.65 1.98 -0.59
C LEU A 53 -13.09 2.90 0.56
N GLN A 54 -12.22 3.79 1.03
CA GLN A 54 -12.57 4.76 2.07
C GLN A 54 -13.68 5.71 1.60
N HIS A 55 -13.60 6.21 0.36
CA HIS A 55 -14.65 7.05 -0.21
C HIS A 55 -16.01 6.32 -0.22
N TYR A 56 -16.02 5.05 -0.65
CA TYR A 56 -17.23 4.23 -0.70
C TYR A 56 -17.81 3.91 0.69
N LEU A 57 -16.97 3.54 1.65
CA LEU A 57 -17.39 3.05 2.98
C LEU A 57 -17.68 4.18 3.97
N CYS A 58 -16.90 5.27 3.92
CA CYS A 58 -16.97 6.37 4.87
C CYS A 58 -17.76 7.59 4.36
N ARG A 59 -18.12 7.62 3.06
CA ARG A 59 -18.69 8.78 2.34
C ARG A 59 -17.90 10.04 2.64
N THR A 60 -16.75 10.19 1.99
CA THR A 60 -16.01 11.45 2.04
C THR A 60 -16.74 12.46 1.15
N SER A 61 -17.33 13.48 1.77
CA SER A 61 -17.95 14.62 1.09
C SER A 61 -17.56 15.90 1.84
N ASN A 62 -17.88 17.08 1.28
CA ASN A 62 -17.53 18.37 1.90
C ASN A 62 -18.15 18.56 3.30
N CYS A 63 -19.22 17.82 3.63
CA CYS A 63 -19.81 17.82 4.96
C CYS A 63 -19.93 16.38 5.47
N TRP A 64 -19.51 16.15 6.70
CA TRP A 64 -19.74 14.86 7.35
C TRP A 64 -21.22 14.76 7.75
N LEU A 65 -21.88 13.69 7.29
CA LEU A 65 -23.27 13.41 7.61
C LEU A 65 -23.40 12.00 8.20
N PRO A 66 -24.24 11.80 9.24
CA PRO A 66 -24.48 10.48 9.78
C PRO A 66 -25.18 9.59 8.76
N GLN A 67 -24.69 8.36 8.56
CA GLN A 67 -25.21 7.44 7.55
C GLN A 67 -26.17 6.36 8.11
N GLY A 68 -26.71 6.57 9.32
CA GLY A 68 -27.49 5.56 10.06
C GLY A 68 -26.65 4.34 10.49
N TYR A 69 -27.10 3.55 11.46
CA TYR A 69 -26.34 2.39 11.93
C TYR A 69 -26.45 1.19 10.96
N ASN A 70 -25.30 0.62 10.57
CA ASN A 70 -25.22 -0.66 9.87
C ASN A 70 -23.95 -1.39 10.35
N ALA A 71 -24.12 -2.52 11.06
CA ALA A 71 -23.02 -3.21 11.71
C ALA A 71 -21.89 -3.62 10.75
N GLN A 72 -22.23 -4.11 9.55
CA GLN A 72 -21.26 -4.57 8.55
C GLN A 72 -20.46 -3.39 8.00
N ARG A 73 -21.16 -2.34 7.52
CA ARG A 73 -20.52 -1.13 6.99
C ARG A 73 -19.67 -0.44 8.07
N SER A 74 -20.16 -0.33 9.30
CA SER A 74 -19.41 0.28 10.40
C SER A 74 -18.11 -0.48 10.70
N ARG A 75 -18.12 -1.82 10.61
CA ARG A 75 -16.91 -2.63 10.80
C ARG A 75 -15.90 -2.43 9.67
N SER A 76 -16.37 -2.42 8.41
CA SER A 76 -15.51 -2.15 7.25
C SER A 76 -14.98 -0.71 7.23
N ALA A 77 -15.79 0.27 7.60
CA ALA A 77 -15.39 1.68 7.71
C ALA A 77 -14.34 1.89 8.81
N ARG A 78 -14.46 1.18 9.93
CA ARG A 78 -13.42 1.18 10.97
C ARG A 78 -12.11 0.60 10.43
N LEU A 79 -12.17 -0.57 9.80
CA LEU A 79 -11.00 -1.23 9.23
C LEU A 79 -10.28 -0.35 8.20
N ILE A 80 -11.02 0.25 7.26
CA ILE A 80 -10.38 1.09 6.24
C ILE A 80 -9.76 2.35 6.83
N ASN A 81 -10.36 2.95 7.87
CA ASN A 81 -9.77 4.11 8.54
C ASN A 81 -8.52 3.72 9.35
N GLU A 82 -8.48 2.52 9.94
CA GLU A 82 -7.27 2.01 10.60
C GLU A 82 -6.14 1.76 9.59
N ILE A 83 -6.46 1.19 8.42
CA ILE A 83 -5.48 1.03 7.33
C ILE A 83 -4.96 2.40 6.88
N VAL A 84 -5.85 3.38 6.65
CA VAL A 84 -5.44 4.73 6.25
C VAL A 84 -4.53 5.38 7.29
N LEU A 85 -4.85 5.23 8.58
CA LEU A 85 -4.00 5.76 9.66
C LEU A 85 -2.58 5.18 9.60
N SER A 86 -2.45 3.88 9.39
CA SER A 86 -1.16 3.16 9.33
C SER A 86 -0.40 3.31 8.01
N GLU A 87 -1.05 3.75 6.93
CA GLU A 87 -0.42 3.79 5.60
C GLU A 87 -0.17 5.20 5.09
N GLU A 88 -1.02 6.17 5.46
CA GLU A 88 -0.89 7.57 5.03
C GLU A 88 -0.21 8.44 6.07
N THR A 89 -0.37 8.10 7.35
CA THR A 89 0.06 8.93 8.47
C THR A 89 0.69 8.08 9.57
N ASP A 90 1.59 7.18 9.18
CA ASP A 90 2.35 6.40 10.15
C ASP A 90 3.48 7.23 10.76
N PHE A 91 4.06 6.73 11.85
CA PHE A 91 5.27 7.31 12.41
C PHE A 91 6.51 6.88 11.61
N ASP A 92 7.49 7.78 11.49
CA ASP A 92 8.80 7.41 10.96
C ASP A 92 9.56 6.47 11.92
N LEU A 93 10.72 5.95 11.48
CA LEU A 93 11.50 4.95 12.22
C LEU A 93 11.87 5.39 13.65
N ASP A 94 12.06 6.70 13.85
CA ASP A 94 12.43 7.28 15.15
C ASP A 94 11.20 7.73 15.98
N ASN A 95 9.99 7.59 15.43
CA ASN A 95 8.73 8.08 15.98
C ASN A 95 8.70 9.58 16.28
N ILE A 96 9.40 10.37 15.47
CA ILE A 96 9.49 11.83 15.62
C ILE A 96 8.53 12.52 14.64
N ASN A 97 8.51 12.06 13.39
CA ASN A 97 7.68 12.64 12.35
C ASN A 97 6.58 11.67 11.91
N VAL A 98 5.60 12.22 11.18
CA VAL A 98 4.56 11.44 10.50
C VAL A 98 4.91 11.38 9.02
N ILE A 99 4.80 10.19 8.42
CA ILE A 99 5.14 9.92 7.04
C ILE A 99 4.19 8.86 6.46
N SER A 100 3.90 8.94 5.16
CA SER A 100 3.20 7.85 4.50
C SER A 100 4.13 6.67 4.22
N HIS A 101 3.59 5.45 4.16
CA HIS A 101 4.32 4.26 3.78
C HIS A 101 4.97 4.41 2.40
N PHE A 102 4.28 5.07 1.46
CA PHE A 102 4.80 5.37 0.13
C PHE A 102 6.04 6.27 0.17
N GLU A 103 6.01 7.36 0.95
CA GLU A 103 7.16 8.25 1.09
C GLU A 103 8.31 7.57 1.82
N LEU A 104 8.02 6.75 2.84
CA LEU A 104 9.01 5.93 3.52
C LEU A 104 9.68 4.94 2.56
N TYR A 105 8.89 4.30 1.69
CA TYR A 105 9.40 3.41 0.64
C TYR A 105 10.32 4.15 -0.34
N CYS A 106 9.95 5.36 -0.77
CA CYS A 106 10.78 6.20 -1.63
C CYS A 106 12.11 6.61 -0.96
N LYS A 107 12.10 6.91 0.34
CA LYS A 107 13.34 7.17 1.10
C LYS A 107 14.25 5.95 1.13
N ALA A 108 13.69 4.75 1.31
CA ALA A 108 14.46 3.51 1.26
C ALA A 108 15.05 3.26 -0.14
N MET A 109 14.31 3.58 -1.21
CA MET A 109 14.84 3.54 -2.59
C MET A 109 16.03 4.47 -2.76
N GLU A 110 15.92 5.72 -2.29
CA GLU A 110 17.01 6.71 -2.31
C GLU A 110 18.24 6.21 -1.55
N GLU A 111 18.06 5.64 -0.36
CA GLU A 111 19.13 5.12 0.50
C GLU A 111 19.95 4.03 -0.21
N ILE A 112 19.29 3.13 -0.94
CA ILE A 112 19.99 2.08 -1.69
C ILE A 112 20.44 2.53 -3.08
N GLY A 113 20.08 3.73 -3.54
CA GLY A 113 20.42 4.25 -4.87
C GLY A 113 19.60 3.65 -6.02
N ALA A 114 18.34 3.30 -5.78
CA ALA A 114 17.37 2.93 -6.81
C ALA A 114 16.83 4.17 -7.54
N ASP A 115 16.44 4.04 -8.81
CA ASP A 115 15.87 5.14 -9.59
C ASP A 115 14.41 5.42 -9.20
N ILE A 116 14.19 6.56 -8.53
CA ILE A 116 12.86 7.03 -8.12
C ILE A 116 12.22 7.98 -9.13
N GLN A 117 12.95 8.43 -10.16
CA GLN A 117 12.44 9.45 -11.07
C GLN A 117 11.15 9.03 -11.77
N PRO A 118 11.00 7.78 -12.25
CA PRO A 118 9.77 7.35 -12.93
C PRO A 118 8.51 7.53 -12.08
N ILE A 119 8.55 7.11 -10.81
CA ILE A 119 7.38 7.24 -9.92
C ILE A 119 7.14 8.69 -9.48
N ARG A 120 8.19 9.50 -9.30
CA ARG A 120 8.05 10.93 -9.00
C ARG A 120 7.41 11.68 -10.16
N THR A 121 7.84 11.41 -11.39
CA THR A 121 7.24 11.97 -12.61
C THR A 121 5.77 11.56 -12.71
N TRP A 122 5.48 10.26 -12.59
CA TRP A 122 4.11 9.72 -12.64
C TRP A 122 3.17 10.43 -11.64
N THR A 123 3.57 10.48 -10.37
CA THR A 123 2.73 11.10 -9.33
C THR A 123 2.58 12.61 -9.50
N SER A 124 3.58 13.30 -10.03
CA SER A 124 3.51 14.73 -10.35
C SER A 124 2.55 15.01 -11.52
N GLU A 125 2.53 14.14 -12.53
CA GLU A 125 1.63 14.27 -13.68
C GLU A 125 0.15 14.13 -13.28
N LEU A 126 -0.15 13.29 -12.30
CA LEU A 126 -1.52 13.08 -11.79
C LEU A 126 -2.07 14.24 -10.94
N GLN A 127 -1.22 15.17 -10.50
CA GLN A 127 -1.64 16.34 -9.72
C GLN A 127 -2.10 17.52 -10.60
N ASN A 128 -1.85 17.46 -11.91
CA ASN A 128 -2.24 18.47 -12.90
C ASN A 128 -3.58 18.14 -13.56
#